data_AF-A0A1I4LE02-F1
#
_entry.id   AF-A0A1I4LE02-F1
#
_cell.length_a   1.000
_cell.length_b   1.000
_cell.length_c   1.000
_cell.angle_alpha   90.00
_cell.angle_beta   90.00
_cell.angle_gamma   90.00
#
_symmetry.space_group_name_H-M   'P 1'
#
loop_
_entity.id
_entity.type
_entity.pdbx_description
1 polymer ?
#
loop_
_entity_poly.entity_id
_entity_poly.type
_entity_poly.pdbx_seq_one_letter_code
_entity_poly.pdbx_strand_id
1 'polypeptide(L)'
;MGIRFGVADSSNLITAMRNNVATANAIIDRLTSGSLHLMAQLETGVLQGAAFTAGRGLFGELIIPGIFKLSQAVDDVQAELGSYEHAHSVLAEYGDLDHDELTQGLQDAREQLDLIDRQIKLVKDVYSEAFGLFGDAVNDMLSGTRALEDLRDQVEDAIRIIKIKTEKLEWFVSDVSNYFADSVQVMQLAVAAALELNKVAVEADGSYYTGGVNLAVFQSLRNAKVSTHAHPAGIPDGQVVYDTLQIDSSYSYIKLMEWLSSHASEKLRALALSDPGLFDAILRDGMNFKDGNPWGLLGTFAQFWNSWDNGAALGGGFVFLDKFATDGEWDMKRYLAREHGFTSTYFYLHDDRGRVVRSDVYGNVMYAFMLAHWGVSVETALRGANSKNTGVNAGITDDDLDDRAVKFGYELYKKYPNGMTEAQYFDELANAKLAE
;
A
#
# COMPACT_ATOMS: atom_id res chain seq x y z
N MET A 1 -10.63 26.71 7.27
CA MET A 1 -11.09 26.08 6.01
C MET A 1 -10.61 24.66 6.06
N GLY A 2 -11.52 23.69 5.96
CA GLY A 2 -11.22 22.26 6.03
C GLY A 2 -10.45 21.76 4.80
N ILE A 3 -9.94 20.55 4.90
CA ILE A 3 -9.24 19.85 3.81
C ILE A 3 -10.25 19.46 2.74
N ARG A 4 -9.94 19.76 1.47
CA ARG A 4 -10.81 19.50 0.31
C ARG A 4 -10.01 19.01 -0.89
N PHE A 5 -10.57 18.06 -1.62
CA PHE A 5 -10.08 17.60 -2.91
C PHE A 5 -11.19 17.73 -3.95
N GLY A 6 -10.88 18.40 -5.06
CA GLY A 6 -11.76 18.51 -6.22
C GLY A 6 -11.11 17.87 -7.43
N VAL A 7 -11.81 16.93 -8.09
CA VAL A 7 -11.29 16.21 -9.25
C VAL A 7 -10.94 17.18 -10.37
N ALA A 8 -11.88 18.08 -10.69
CA ALA A 8 -11.71 19.05 -11.76
C ALA A 8 -10.57 20.05 -11.46
N ASP A 9 -10.48 20.53 -10.22
CA ASP A 9 -9.42 21.46 -9.81
C ASP A 9 -8.04 20.81 -9.90
N SER A 10 -7.93 19.56 -9.45
CA SER A 10 -6.68 18.80 -9.53
C SER A 10 -6.28 18.50 -10.98
N SER A 11 -7.22 18.09 -11.85
CA SER A 11 -6.93 17.87 -13.27
C SER A 11 -6.52 19.18 -13.99
N ASN A 12 -7.14 20.30 -13.62
CA ASN A 12 -6.78 21.62 -14.15
C ASN A 12 -5.37 22.01 -13.72
N LEU A 13 -5.00 21.78 -12.46
CA LEU A 13 -3.65 22.01 -11.95
C LEU A 13 -2.61 21.18 -12.71
N ILE A 14 -2.85 19.87 -12.87
CA ILE A 14 -1.98 18.97 -13.64
C ILE A 14 -1.75 19.51 -15.05
N THR A 15 -2.83 19.88 -15.75
CA THR A 15 -2.77 20.39 -17.12
C THR A 15 -1.98 21.70 -17.19
N ALA A 16 -2.24 22.63 -16.27
CA ALA A 16 -1.52 23.90 -16.21
C ALA A 16 -0.03 23.69 -15.93
N MET A 17 0.30 22.81 -14.98
CA MET A 17 1.68 22.49 -14.62
C MET A 17 2.42 21.81 -15.77
N ARG A 18 1.82 20.84 -16.46
CA ARG A 18 2.43 20.22 -17.66
C ARG A 18 2.76 21.25 -18.74
N ASN A 19 1.82 22.16 -19.02
CA ASN A 19 2.03 23.23 -20.01
C ASN A 19 3.14 24.20 -19.57
N ASN A 20 3.19 24.55 -18.29
CA ASN A 20 4.21 25.41 -17.72
C ASN A 20 5.60 24.77 -17.76
N VAL A 21 5.71 23.49 -17.39
CA VAL A 21 6.96 22.70 -17.46
C VAL A 21 7.45 22.60 -18.90
N ALA A 22 6.57 22.29 -19.85
CA ALA A 22 6.94 22.24 -21.27
C ALA A 22 7.45 23.59 -21.78
N THR A 23 6.80 24.68 -21.38
CA THR A 23 7.23 26.04 -21.73
C THR A 23 8.57 26.39 -21.08
N ALA A 24 8.76 26.04 -19.80
CA ALA A 24 9.98 26.29 -19.07
C ALA A 24 11.17 25.54 -19.69
N ASN A 25 10.99 24.25 -20.03
CA ASN A 25 11.99 23.45 -20.74
C ASN A 25 12.40 24.10 -22.07
N ALA A 26 11.44 24.54 -22.89
CA ALA A 26 11.74 25.22 -24.15
C ALA A 26 12.52 26.54 -23.95
N ILE A 27 12.24 27.28 -22.87
CA ILE A 27 12.99 28.50 -22.54
C ILE A 27 14.41 28.16 -22.07
N ILE A 28 14.54 27.18 -21.18
CA ILE A 28 15.83 26.72 -20.63
C ILE A 28 16.73 26.17 -21.74
N ASP A 29 16.19 25.39 -22.66
CA ASP A 29 16.93 24.86 -23.81
C ASP A 29 17.50 25.98 -24.68
N ARG A 30 16.68 27.01 -24.96
CA ARG A 30 17.11 28.17 -25.75
C ARG A 30 18.15 29.01 -25.02
N LEU A 31 17.97 29.24 -23.72
CA LEU A 31 18.95 29.95 -22.89
C LEU A 31 20.27 29.19 -22.80
N THR A 32 20.21 27.88 -22.61
CA THR A 32 21.37 26.99 -22.56
C THR A 32 22.12 27.01 -23.88
N SER A 33 21.42 26.74 -24.99
CA SER A 33 22.02 26.72 -26.34
C SER A 33 22.63 28.09 -26.71
N GLY A 34 21.91 29.18 -26.47
CA GLY A 34 22.40 30.53 -26.75
C GLY A 34 23.62 30.92 -25.91
N SER A 35 23.61 30.58 -24.61
CA SER A 35 24.71 30.88 -23.70
C SER A 35 25.95 30.04 -24.02
N LEU A 36 25.79 28.76 -24.32
CA LEU A 36 26.89 27.88 -24.73
C LEU A 36 27.46 28.28 -26.09
N HIS A 37 26.61 28.66 -27.04
CA HIS A 37 27.08 29.16 -28.33
C HIS A 37 27.91 30.44 -28.17
N LEU A 38 27.45 31.40 -27.37
CA LEU A 38 28.21 32.61 -27.07
C LEU A 38 29.56 32.28 -26.43
N MET A 39 29.58 31.41 -25.41
CA MET A 39 30.82 30.97 -24.76
C MET A 39 31.80 30.34 -25.75
N ALA A 40 31.31 29.44 -26.62
CA ALA A 40 32.13 28.81 -27.65
C ALA A 40 32.72 29.84 -28.62
N GLN A 41 31.95 30.86 -29.03
CA GLN A 41 32.48 31.94 -29.88
C GLN A 41 33.55 32.78 -29.17
N LEU A 42 33.40 33.06 -27.87
CA LEU A 42 34.40 33.75 -27.07
C LEU A 42 35.70 32.93 -26.90
N GLU A 43 35.59 31.59 -26.86
CA GLU A 43 36.74 30.69 -26.72
C GLU A 43 37.53 30.48 -28.02
N THR A 44 36.96 30.78 -29.19
CA THR A 44 37.68 30.70 -30.49
C THR A 44 38.87 31.65 -30.59
N GLY A 45 38.96 32.64 -29.68
CA GLY A 45 40.02 33.65 -29.68
C GLY A 45 39.90 34.70 -30.80
N VAL A 46 38.83 34.66 -31.60
CA VAL A 46 38.54 35.65 -32.66
C VAL A 46 38.03 36.97 -32.06
N LEU A 47 37.32 36.90 -30.93
CA LEU A 47 36.80 38.04 -30.19
C LEU A 47 37.68 38.29 -28.95
N GLN A 48 38.52 39.33 -29.00
CA GLN A 48 39.48 39.67 -27.93
C GLN A 48 39.28 41.09 -27.42
N GLY A 49 39.54 41.30 -26.12
CA GLY A 49 39.40 42.60 -25.45
C GLY A 49 38.80 42.46 -24.05
N ALA A 50 38.83 43.56 -23.28
CA ALA A 50 38.31 43.59 -21.92
C ALA A 50 36.80 43.27 -21.86
N ALA A 51 36.00 43.77 -22.82
CA ALA A 51 34.57 43.49 -22.94
C ALA A 51 34.25 42.00 -23.12
N PHE A 52 35.01 41.31 -23.98
CA PHE A 52 34.82 39.89 -24.24
C PHE A 52 35.27 39.03 -23.06
N THR A 53 36.34 39.43 -22.37
CA THR A 53 36.80 38.77 -21.15
C THR A 53 35.78 38.91 -20.01
N ALA A 54 35.20 40.11 -19.86
CA ALA A 54 34.13 40.41 -18.92
C ALA A 54 32.86 39.59 -19.20
N GLY A 55 32.39 39.59 -20.45
CA GLY A 55 31.23 38.80 -20.87
C GLY A 55 31.42 37.31 -20.60
N ARG A 56 32.61 36.77 -20.88
CA ARG A 56 32.94 35.37 -20.56
C ARG A 56 32.83 35.06 -19.06
N GLY A 57 33.32 35.96 -18.20
CA GLY A 57 33.19 35.82 -16.74
C GLY A 57 31.73 35.85 -16.30
N LEU A 58 30.95 36.85 -16.75
CA LEU A 58 29.53 36.98 -16.44
C LEU A 58 28.73 35.73 -16.84
N PHE A 59 28.95 35.21 -18.05
CA PHE A 59 28.24 34.03 -18.52
C PHE A 59 28.70 32.74 -17.83
N GLY A 60 30.01 32.53 -17.72
CA GLY A 60 30.58 31.31 -17.14
C GLY A 60 30.37 31.18 -15.63
N GLU A 61 30.41 32.30 -14.89
CA GLU A 61 30.38 32.28 -13.43
C GLU A 61 28.99 32.50 -12.84
N LEU A 62 28.11 33.23 -13.54
CA LEU A 62 26.80 33.63 -13.02
C LEU A 62 25.62 33.08 -13.84
N ILE A 63 25.60 33.33 -15.16
CA ILE A 63 24.42 33.02 -15.99
C ILE A 63 24.25 31.51 -16.22
N ILE A 64 25.28 30.83 -16.74
CA ILE A 64 25.20 29.40 -17.07
C ILE A 64 24.93 28.54 -15.83
N PRO A 65 25.61 28.73 -14.68
CA PRO A 65 25.28 27.98 -13.46
C PRO A 65 23.84 28.22 -12.98
N GLY A 66 23.31 29.44 -13.14
CA GLY A 66 21.92 29.77 -12.82
C GLY A 66 20.93 29.04 -13.73
N ILE A 67 21.20 28.96 -15.04
CA ILE A 67 20.38 28.21 -16.00
C ILE A 67 20.38 26.71 -15.65
N PHE A 68 21.54 26.12 -15.34
CA PHE A 68 21.61 24.71 -14.92
C PHE A 68 20.82 24.44 -13.65
N LYS A 69 20.86 25.34 -12.66
CA LYS A 69 20.05 25.20 -11.45
C LYS A 69 18.55 25.31 -11.72
N LEU A 70 18.15 26.22 -12.60
CA LEU A 70 16.77 26.32 -13.04
C LEU A 70 16.31 25.06 -13.78
N SER A 71 17.16 24.46 -14.63
CA SER A 71 16.91 23.16 -15.26
C SER A 71 16.64 22.06 -14.23
N GLN A 72 17.51 21.94 -13.22
CA GLN A 72 17.34 20.96 -12.15
C GLN A 72 16.00 21.11 -11.42
N ALA A 73 15.56 22.33 -11.14
CA ALA A 73 14.27 22.57 -10.51
C ALA A 73 13.08 22.26 -11.43
N VAL A 74 13.20 22.48 -12.74
CA VAL A 74 12.12 22.13 -13.68
C VAL A 74 12.03 20.61 -13.88
N ASP A 75 13.18 19.92 -13.95
CA ASP A 75 13.23 18.45 -13.99
C ASP A 75 12.59 17.83 -12.74
N ASP A 76 12.85 18.43 -11.58
CA ASP A 76 12.29 18.01 -10.30
C ASP A 76 10.78 18.25 -10.21
N VAL A 77 10.30 19.43 -10.61
CA VAL A 77 8.85 19.70 -10.76
C VAL A 77 8.20 18.70 -11.70
N GLN A 78 8.87 18.30 -12.78
CA GLN A 78 8.32 17.31 -13.69
C GLN A 78 8.18 15.94 -13.02
N ALA A 79 9.17 15.53 -12.22
CA ALA A 79 9.13 14.26 -11.48
C ALA A 79 8.05 14.27 -10.38
N GLU A 80 7.98 15.34 -9.59
CA GLU A 80 6.98 15.51 -8.54
C GLU A 80 5.57 15.69 -9.11
N LEU A 81 5.43 16.29 -10.30
CA LEU A 81 4.15 16.36 -11.00
C LEU A 81 3.65 14.98 -11.41
N GLY A 82 4.55 14.08 -11.83
CA GLY A 82 4.19 12.67 -12.05
C GLY A 82 3.68 11.99 -10.77
N SER A 83 4.26 12.32 -9.62
CA SER A 83 3.81 11.80 -8.32
C SER A 83 2.48 12.41 -7.87
N TYR A 84 2.27 13.71 -8.11
CA TYR A 84 0.98 14.37 -7.91
C TYR A 84 -0.12 13.78 -8.82
N GLU A 85 0.19 13.48 -10.08
CA GLU A 85 -0.74 12.82 -11.00
C GLU A 85 -1.17 11.44 -10.51
N HIS A 86 -0.24 10.70 -9.91
CA HIS A 86 -0.56 9.44 -9.24
C HIS A 86 -1.46 9.66 -8.02
N ALA A 87 -1.11 10.60 -7.13
CA ALA A 87 -1.95 10.92 -5.97
C ALA A 87 -3.36 11.39 -6.37
N HIS A 88 -3.48 12.14 -7.47
CA HIS A 88 -4.74 12.53 -8.06
C HIS A 88 -5.58 11.34 -8.53
N SER A 89 -4.97 10.35 -9.21
CA SER A 89 -5.73 9.20 -9.73
C SER A 89 -6.34 8.37 -8.60
N VAL A 90 -5.60 8.19 -7.49
CA VAL A 90 -6.08 7.47 -6.29
C VAL A 90 -7.34 8.13 -5.69
N LEU A 91 -7.38 9.47 -5.64
CA LEU A 91 -8.54 10.17 -5.06
C LEU A 91 -9.68 10.38 -6.05
N ALA A 92 -9.37 10.51 -7.35
CA ALA A 92 -10.36 10.76 -8.38
C ALA A 92 -11.43 9.66 -8.48
N GLU A 93 -11.10 8.43 -8.09
CA GLU A 93 -12.04 7.30 -8.00
C GLU A 93 -13.19 7.56 -7.02
N TYR A 94 -12.98 8.38 -5.99
CA TYR A 94 -13.96 8.68 -4.95
C TYR A 94 -14.79 9.94 -5.22
N GLY A 95 -14.47 10.68 -6.28
CA GLY A 95 -15.06 11.97 -6.62
C GLY A 95 -14.50 13.12 -5.79
N ASP A 96 -15.26 14.21 -5.69
CA ASP A 96 -14.91 15.34 -4.83
C ASP A 96 -15.06 14.94 -3.35
N LEU A 97 -14.08 15.32 -2.54
CA LEU A 97 -14.02 14.97 -1.11
C LEU A 97 -13.87 16.23 -0.25
N ASP A 98 -14.66 16.32 0.81
CA ASP A 98 -14.57 17.36 1.83
C ASP A 98 -14.49 16.68 3.21
N HIS A 99 -13.43 16.98 3.96
CA HIS A 99 -13.17 16.37 5.26
C HIS A 99 -14.26 16.68 6.30
N ASP A 100 -14.82 17.89 6.27
CA ASP A 100 -15.88 18.30 7.18
C ASP A 100 -17.18 17.52 6.85
N GLU A 101 -17.49 17.33 5.56
CA GLU A 101 -18.64 16.53 5.11
C GLU A 101 -18.48 15.04 5.45
N LEU A 102 -17.29 14.48 5.25
CA LEU A 102 -16.99 13.09 5.61
C LEU A 102 -17.10 12.87 7.13
N THR A 103 -16.60 13.81 7.93
CA THR A 103 -16.69 13.76 9.38
C THR A 103 -18.14 13.80 9.86
N GLN A 104 -18.97 14.69 9.30
CA GLN A 104 -20.39 14.75 9.62
C GLN A 104 -21.12 13.46 9.21
N GLY A 105 -20.87 12.97 7.99
CA GLY A 105 -21.47 11.72 7.50
C GLY A 105 -21.12 10.51 8.37
N LEU A 106 -19.89 10.45 8.90
CA LEU A 106 -19.47 9.39 9.83
C LEU A 106 -20.25 9.44 11.15
N GLN A 107 -20.52 10.64 11.68
CA GLN A 107 -21.30 10.81 12.91
C GLN A 107 -22.74 10.36 12.67
N ASP A 108 -23.38 10.85 11.60
CA ASP A 108 -24.77 10.52 11.26
C ASP A 108 -24.95 9.01 11.05
N ALA A 109 -24.02 8.35 10.35
CA ALA A 109 -24.08 6.91 10.12
C ALA A 109 -23.91 6.09 11.41
N ARG A 110 -23.06 6.54 12.36
CA ARG A 110 -22.93 5.89 13.68
C ARG A 110 -24.20 6.02 14.52
N GLU A 111 -24.85 7.18 14.49
CA GLU A 111 -26.13 7.38 15.18
C GLU A 111 -27.23 6.47 14.61
N GLN A 112 -27.28 6.31 13.28
CA GLN A 112 -28.20 5.37 12.63
C GLN A 112 -27.92 3.93 13.02
N LEU A 113 -26.64 3.51 13.08
CA LEU A 113 -26.26 2.17 13.51
C LEU A 113 -26.73 1.86 14.94
N ASP A 114 -26.55 2.80 15.89
CA ASP A 114 -27.01 2.65 17.27
C ASP A 114 -28.55 2.58 17.38
N LEU A 115 -29.28 3.27 16.50
CA LEU A 115 -30.74 3.13 16.41
C LEU A 115 -31.15 1.75 15.87
N ILE A 116 -30.49 1.25 14.82
CA ILE A 116 -30.77 -0.05 14.21
C ILE A 116 -30.46 -1.19 15.20
N ASP A 117 -29.31 -1.17 15.87
CA ASP A 117 -28.91 -2.18 16.85
C ASP A 117 -29.90 -2.24 18.04
N ARG A 118 -30.41 -1.08 18.50
CA ARG A 118 -31.46 -1.03 19.52
C ARG A 118 -32.77 -1.67 19.06
N GLN A 119 -33.18 -1.45 17.80
CA GLN A 119 -34.40 -2.06 17.25
C GLN A 119 -34.25 -3.57 17.08
N ILE A 120 -33.11 -4.04 16.55
CA ILE A 120 -32.80 -5.47 16.44
C ILE A 120 -32.84 -6.14 17.83
N LYS A 121 -32.25 -5.50 18.85
CA LYS A 121 -32.26 -6.01 20.22
C LYS A 121 -33.67 -6.11 20.79
N LEU A 122 -34.48 -5.06 20.64
CA LEU A 122 -35.86 -5.06 21.14
C LEU A 122 -36.70 -6.15 20.49
N VAL A 123 -36.53 -6.37 19.18
CA VAL A 123 -37.20 -7.45 18.44
C VAL A 123 -36.73 -8.83 18.92
N LYS A 124 -35.42 -9.01 19.17
CA LYS A 124 -34.87 -10.27 19.73
C LYS A 124 -35.36 -10.54 21.16
N ASP A 125 -35.43 -9.52 22.00
CA ASP A 125 -35.91 -9.63 23.39
C ASP A 125 -37.39 -10.03 23.42
N VAL A 126 -38.25 -9.36 22.62
CA VAL A 126 -39.68 -9.70 22.50
C VAL A 126 -39.89 -11.11 21.95
N TYR A 127 -39.08 -11.57 21.00
CA TYR A 127 -39.13 -12.95 20.50
C TYR A 127 -38.81 -13.97 21.62
N SER A 128 -37.77 -13.70 22.42
CA SER A 128 -37.36 -14.59 23.51
C SER A 128 -38.40 -14.69 24.63
N GLU A 129 -39.16 -13.62 24.87
CA GLU A 129 -40.20 -13.56 25.91
C GLU A 129 -41.57 -14.09 25.43
N ALA A 130 -41.90 -13.97 24.14
CA ALA A 130 -43.23 -14.24 23.59
C ALA A 130 -43.38 -15.61 22.86
N PHE A 131 -42.33 -16.44 22.83
CA PHE A 131 -42.22 -17.70 22.06
C PHE A 131 -43.38 -18.71 22.27
N GLY A 132 -44.20 -18.56 23.31
CA GLY A 132 -45.31 -19.47 23.62
C GLY A 132 -46.70 -19.04 23.17
N LEU A 133 -46.94 -17.81 22.69
CA LEU A 133 -48.31 -17.26 22.62
C LEU A 133 -48.84 -16.89 21.22
N PHE A 134 -48.00 -16.57 20.22
CA PHE A 134 -48.48 -16.00 18.95
C PHE A 134 -47.64 -16.44 17.73
N GLY A 135 -48.11 -17.42 16.95
CA GLY A 135 -47.37 -17.96 15.79
C GLY A 135 -47.30 -17.05 14.56
N ASP A 136 -48.34 -16.26 14.27
CA ASP A 136 -48.37 -15.39 13.08
C ASP A 136 -47.57 -14.08 13.26
N ALA A 137 -47.54 -13.53 14.48
CA ALA A 137 -46.71 -12.35 14.82
C ALA A 137 -45.20 -12.64 14.74
N VAL A 138 -44.80 -13.91 14.88
CA VAL A 138 -43.41 -14.36 14.80
C VAL A 138 -42.87 -14.29 13.37
N ASN A 139 -43.69 -14.52 12.34
CA ASN A 139 -43.23 -14.50 10.94
C ASN A 139 -43.02 -13.05 10.43
N ASP A 140 -43.88 -12.11 10.85
CA ASP A 140 -43.71 -10.67 10.58
C ASP A 140 -42.53 -10.08 11.37
N MET A 141 -42.26 -10.55 12.61
CA MET A 141 -41.05 -10.18 13.35
C MET A 141 -39.77 -10.72 12.71
N LEU A 142 -39.77 -11.97 12.24
CA LEU A 142 -38.60 -12.58 11.58
C LEU A 142 -38.24 -11.88 10.26
N SER A 143 -39.24 -11.48 9.46
CA SER A 143 -39.01 -10.71 8.22
C SER A 143 -38.56 -9.27 8.49
N GLY A 144 -39.14 -8.61 9.51
CA GLY A 144 -38.69 -7.30 9.98
C GLY A 144 -37.26 -7.29 10.55
N THR A 145 -36.83 -8.40 11.17
CA THR A 145 -35.47 -8.56 11.72
C THR A 145 -34.44 -8.65 10.58
N ARG A 146 -34.73 -9.39 9.51
CA ARG A 146 -33.85 -9.48 8.33
C ARG A 146 -33.66 -8.14 7.64
N ALA A 147 -34.73 -7.37 7.45
CA ALA A 147 -34.63 -6.04 6.85
C ALA A 147 -33.81 -5.05 7.71
N LEU A 148 -33.87 -5.17 9.04
CA LEU A 148 -33.04 -4.38 9.95
C LEU A 148 -31.57 -4.83 9.94
N GLU A 149 -31.31 -6.13 9.84
CA GLU A 149 -29.96 -6.68 9.67
C GLU A 149 -29.35 -6.26 8.32
N ASP A 150 -30.10 -6.29 7.22
CA ASP A 150 -29.64 -5.79 5.91
C ASP A 150 -29.34 -4.26 5.94
N LEU A 151 -30.13 -3.49 6.69
CA LEU A 151 -29.90 -2.05 6.86
C LEU A 151 -28.67 -1.77 7.74
N ARG A 152 -28.47 -2.58 8.79
CA ARG A 152 -27.28 -2.56 9.64
C ARG A 152 -26.03 -2.75 8.81
N ASP A 153 -26.01 -3.78 7.97
CA ASP A 153 -24.87 -4.10 7.10
C ASP A 153 -24.58 -2.95 6.11
N GLN A 154 -25.62 -2.34 5.51
CA GLN A 154 -25.47 -1.17 4.63
C GLN A 154 -24.88 0.05 5.35
N VAL A 155 -25.30 0.32 6.59
CA VAL A 155 -24.78 1.44 7.38
C VAL A 155 -23.34 1.16 7.82
N GLU A 156 -23.00 -0.09 8.17
CA GLU A 156 -21.61 -0.48 8.46
C GLU A 156 -20.69 -0.34 7.23
N ASP A 157 -21.17 -0.69 6.05
CA ASP A 157 -20.44 -0.47 4.79
C ASP A 157 -20.29 1.02 4.47
N ALA A 158 -21.32 1.84 4.70
CA ALA A 158 -21.23 3.30 4.54
C ALA A 158 -20.20 3.92 5.50
N ILE A 159 -20.20 3.52 6.78
CA ILE A 159 -19.18 3.91 7.77
C ILE A 159 -17.78 3.53 7.27
N ARG A 160 -17.62 2.32 6.70
CA ARG A 160 -16.34 1.86 6.17
C ARG A 160 -15.87 2.72 5.00
N ILE A 161 -16.74 2.97 4.02
CA ILE A 161 -16.40 3.80 2.84
C ILE A 161 -16.04 5.23 3.26
N ILE A 162 -16.76 5.83 4.21
CA ILE A 162 -16.46 7.18 4.70
C ILE A 162 -15.08 7.24 5.37
N LYS A 163 -14.71 6.22 6.15
CA LYS A 163 -13.36 6.14 6.74
C LYS A 163 -12.27 6.04 5.68
N ILE A 164 -12.44 5.17 4.68
CA ILE A 164 -11.48 5.03 3.57
C ILE A 164 -11.30 6.36 2.85
N LYS A 165 -12.39 7.05 2.50
CA LYS A 165 -12.32 8.38 1.86
C LYS A 165 -11.59 9.41 2.72
N THR A 166 -11.79 9.39 4.04
CA THR A 166 -11.13 10.30 4.98
C THR A 166 -9.63 10.02 5.03
N GLU A 167 -9.23 8.75 5.17
CA GLU A 167 -7.84 8.32 5.19
C GLU A 167 -7.11 8.66 3.89
N LYS A 168 -7.75 8.42 2.74
CA LYS A 168 -7.17 8.78 1.43
C LYS A 168 -7.02 10.29 1.25
N LEU A 169 -7.98 11.08 1.75
CA LEU A 169 -7.89 12.53 1.71
C LEU A 169 -6.77 13.07 2.61
N GLU A 170 -6.61 12.52 3.82
CA GLU A 170 -5.53 12.89 4.74
C GLU A 170 -4.16 12.47 4.19
N TRP A 171 -4.06 11.26 3.63
CA TRP A 171 -2.87 10.78 2.93
C TRP A 171 -2.49 11.72 1.78
N PHE A 172 -3.45 12.07 0.91
CA PHE A 172 -3.19 12.97 -0.21
C PHE A 172 -2.60 14.30 0.25
N VAL A 173 -3.18 14.93 1.28
CA VAL A 173 -2.65 16.17 1.83
C VAL A 173 -1.24 16.00 2.38
N SER A 174 -1.00 14.93 3.13
CA SER A 174 0.33 14.63 3.68
C SER A 174 1.37 14.46 2.57
N ASP A 175 1.03 13.68 1.55
CA ASP A 175 1.90 13.33 0.43
C ASP A 175 2.25 14.56 -0.43
N VAL A 176 1.24 15.31 -0.88
CA VAL A 176 1.45 16.48 -1.75
C VAL A 176 2.03 17.69 -1.02
N SER A 177 1.99 17.73 0.31
CA SER A 177 2.46 18.89 1.09
C SER A 177 3.96 19.17 0.94
N ASN A 178 4.74 18.16 0.51
CA ASN A 178 6.18 18.26 0.35
C ASN A 178 6.60 18.57 -1.09
N TYR A 179 5.68 18.48 -2.06
CA TYR A 179 6.02 18.67 -3.47
C TYR A 179 6.27 20.14 -3.81
N PHE A 180 7.17 20.35 -4.76
CA PHE A 180 7.50 21.58 -5.46
C PHE A 180 8.13 22.68 -4.60
N ALA A 181 8.20 22.53 -3.28
CA ALA A 181 8.54 23.62 -2.38
C ALA A 181 9.95 24.17 -2.59
N ASP A 182 10.95 23.28 -2.70
CA ASP A 182 12.34 23.64 -2.96
C ASP A 182 12.57 24.04 -4.42
N SER A 183 11.90 23.40 -5.37
CA SER A 183 11.91 23.78 -6.77
C SER A 183 11.33 25.19 -7.00
N VAL A 184 10.25 25.56 -6.30
CA VAL A 184 9.72 26.93 -6.27
C VAL A 184 10.73 27.90 -5.65
N GLN A 185 11.42 27.50 -4.59
CA GLN A 185 12.48 28.32 -4.00
C GLN A 185 13.63 28.57 -4.99
N VAL A 186 14.07 27.55 -5.73
CA VAL A 186 15.09 27.69 -6.78
C VAL A 186 14.61 28.62 -7.89
N MET A 187 13.36 28.48 -8.34
CA MET A 187 12.78 29.38 -9.36
C MET A 187 12.71 30.83 -8.87
N GLN A 188 12.31 31.07 -7.61
CA GLN A 188 12.32 32.41 -7.02
C GLN A 188 13.72 33.01 -6.95
N LEU A 189 14.73 32.22 -6.56
CA LEU A 189 16.12 32.63 -6.56
C LEU A 189 16.63 32.94 -7.98
N ALA A 190 16.20 32.17 -8.98
CA ALA A 190 16.55 32.41 -10.39
C ALA A 190 15.94 33.72 -10.92
N VAL A 191 14.68 34.02 -10.56
CA VAL A 191 14.05 35.31 -10.88
C VAL A 191 14.79 36.46 -10.20
N ALA A 192 15.12 36.33 -8.91
CA ALA A 192 15.89 37.33 -8.19
C ALA A 192 17.28 37.55 -8.83
N ALA A 193 17.98 36.47 -9.20
CA ALA A 193 19.27 36.54 -9.89
C ALA A 193 19.14 37.26 -11.24
N ALA A 194 18.09 36.99 -12.02
CA ALA A 194 17.84 37.67 -13.28
C ALA A 194 17.59 39.18 -13.11
N LEU A 195 16.87 39.59 -12.05
CA LEU A 195 16.68 41.00 -11.72
C LEU A 195 18.00 41.69 -11.32
N GLU A 196 18.87 40.99 -10.60
CA GLU A 196 20.21 41.49 -10.27
C GLU A 196 21.11 41.58 -11.51
N LEU A 197 21.03 40.64 -12.45
CA LEU A 197 21.74 40.72 -13.74
C LEU A 197 21.39 41.98 -14.53
N ASN A 198 20.14 42.42 -14.47
CA ASN A 198 19.69 43.64 -15.17
C ASN A 198 20.36 44.93 -14.62
N LYS A 199 21.00 44.87 -13.45
CA LYS A 199 21.74 45.97 -12.86
C LYS A 199 23.22 45.97 -13.25
N VAL A 200 23.70 44.94 -13.94
CA VAL A 200 25.09 44.86 -14.41
C VAL A 200 25.29 45.95 -15.45
N ALA A 201 26.06 46.97 -15.10
CA ALA A 201 26.52 47.99 -16.04
C ALA A 201 27.84 47.53 -16.68
N VAL A 202 27.90 47.62 -18.01
CA VAL A 202 29.11 47.39 -18.78
C VAL A 202 29.62 48.75 -19.26
N GLU A 203 30.83 49.10 -18.87
CA GLU A 203 31.47 50.35 -19.28
C GLU A 203 31.95 50.29 -20.73
N ALA A 204 32.23 51.47 -21.30
CA ALA A 204 32.73 51.59 -22.68
C ALA A 204 34.09 50.91 -22.90
N ASP A 205 34.87 50.65 -21.84
CA ASP A 205 36.12 49.89 -21.90
C ASP A 205 35.92 48.37 -21.79
N GLY A 206 34.68 47.93 -21.58
CA GLY A 206 34.31 46.53 -21.45
C GLY A 206 34.46 45.94 -20.05
N SER A 207 34.84 46.73 -19.04
CA SER A 207 34.71 46.31 -17.65
C SER A 207 33.23 46.25 -17.23
N TYR A 208 32.89 45.34 -16.32
CA TYR A 208 31.55 45.25 -15.74
C TYR A 208 31.62 45.48 -14.23
N TYR A 209 30.68 46.26 -13.71
CA TYR A 209 30.62 46.58 -12.29
C TYR A 209 29.46 45.83 -11.66
N THR A 210 29.78 45.02 -10.66
CA THR A 210 28.80 44.41 -9.74
C THR A 210 28.50 45.31 -8.54
N GLY A 211 28.94 46.58 -8.58
CA GLY A 211 28.84 47.55 -7.47
C GLY A 211 27.41 47.88 -7.00
N GLY A 212 26.38 47.42 -7.71
CA GLY A 212 24.98 47.43 -7.28
C GLY A 212 24.26 46.08 -7.45
N VAL A 213 25.00 45.01 -7.76
CA VAL A 213 24.50 43.66 -8.00
C VAL A 213 24.69 42.84 -6.73
N ASN A 214 23.61 42.28 -6.22
CA ASN A 214 23.69 41.40 -5.05
C ASN A 214 24.19 40.00 -5.44
N LEU A 215 25.52 39.81 -5.43
CA LEU A 215 26.15 38.53 -5.75
C LEU A 215 25.77 37.39 -4.79
N ALA A 216 25.27 37.71 -3.58
CA ALA A 216 24.82 36.68 -2.64
C ALA A 216 23.62 35.89 -3.19
N VAL A 217 22.76 36.49 -4.02
CA VAL A 217 21.61 35.81 -4.63
C VAL A 217 22.06 34.69 -5.56
N PHE A 218 23.12 34.91 -6.35
CA PHE A 218 23.68 33.89 -7.24
C PHE A 218 24.34 32.76 -6.45
N GLN A 219 24.98 33.08 -5.34
CA GLN A 219 25.51 32.06 -4.44
C GLN A 219 24.38 31.23 -3.80
N SER A 220 23.30 31.87 -3.36
CA SER A 220 22.11 31.20 -2.84
C SER A 220 21.48 30.30 -3.90
N LEU A 221 21.31 30.78 -5.14
CA LEU A 221 20.79 29.97 -6.25
C LEU A 221 21.67 28.75 -6.52
N ARG A 222 22.99 28.94 -6.58
CA ARG A 222 23.94 27.85 -6.84
C ARG A 222 23.94 26.81 -5.72
N ASN A 223 23.75 27.24 -4.48
CA ASN A 223 23.79 26.38 -3.30
C ASN A 223 22.41 25.79 -2.94
N ALA A 224 21.34 26.25 -3.59
CA ALA A 224 20.00 25.74 -3.35
C ALA A 224 19.95 24.24 -3.69
N LYS A 225 19.36 23.49 -2.75
CA LYS A 225 19.15 22.06 -2.87
C LYS A 225 17.83 21.81 -3.58
N VAL A 226 17.81 20.73 -4.34
CA VAL A 226 16.64 20.17 -5.00
C VAL A 226 16.61 18.71 -4.52
N SER A 227 15.49 18.31 -3.93
CA SER A 227 15.29 17.02 -3.28
C SER A 227 14.00 16.43 -3.81
N THR A 228 14.13 15.49 -4.73
CA THR A 228 12.96 14.91 -5.40
C THR A 228 12.14 14.04 -4.46
N HIS A 229 10.88 14.43 -4.25
CA HIS A 229 9.88 13.63 -3.56
C HIS A 229 9.06 12.85 -4.59
N ALA A 230 9.56 11.69 -5.04
CA ALA A 230 8.91 10.88 -6.07
C ALA A 230 8.50 9.47 -5.60
N HIS A 231 7.32 9.02 -6.04
CA HIS A 231 6.89 7.62 -5.90
C HIS A 231 7.71 6.72 -6.85
N PRO A 232 8.15 5.52 -6.42
CA PRO A 232 8.95 4.63 -7.26
C PRO A 232 8.17 4.12 -8.48
N ALA A 233 8.77 4.22 -9.66
CA ALA A 233 8.24 3.69 -10.91
C ALA A 233 8.35 2.15 -10.94
N GLY A 234 7.28 1.47 -11.39
CA GLY A 234 7.31 0.02 -11.68
C GLY A 234 6.21 -0.80 -11.02
N ILE A 235 5.42 -0.21 -10.12
CA ILE A 235 4.25 -0.90 -9.56
C ILE A 235 3.03 -0.60 -10.44
N PRO A 236 2.25 -1.60 -10.91
CA PRO A 236 1.10 -1.38 -11.77
C PRO A 236 0.08 -0.42 -11.15
N ASP A 237 -0.49 0.46 -11.97
CA ASP A 237 -1.53 1.41 -11.57
C ASP A 237 -2.65 0.71 -10.78
N GLY A 238 -3.06 1.33 -9.68
CA GLY A 238 -4.16 0.85 -8.85
C GLY A 238 -3.86 -0.39 -8.01
N GLN A 239 -2.64 -0.93 -8.01
CA GLN A 239 -2.27 -2.10 -7.19
C GLN A 239 -1.41 -1.76 -5.96
N VAL A 240 -1.22 -0.48 -5.59
CA VAL A 240 -0.44 -0.11 -4.39
C VAL A 240 -1.33 0.50 -3.33
N VAL A 241 -1.16 0.03 -2.10
CA VAL A 241 -1.73 0.66 -0.90
C VAL A 241 -0.57 1.20 -0.07
N TYR A 242 -0.47 2.52 -0.03
CA TYR A 242 0.61 3.25 0.64
C TYR A 242 0.38 3.36 2.14
N ASP A 243 1.49 3.31 2.89
CA ASP A 243 1.58 3.47 4.34
C ASP A 243 0.71 2.53 5.18
N THR A 244 0.18 1.47 4.57
CA THR A 244 -0.59 0.45 5.26
C THR A 244 0.21 -0.79 5.60
N LEU A 245 1.47 -0.91 5.15
CA LEU A 245 2.28 -2.11 5.40
C LEU A 245 2.34 -2.48 6.89
N GLN A 246 2.47 -1.48 7.77
CA GLN A 246 2.44 -1.71 9.21
C GLN A 246 1.06 -2.17 9.70
N ILE A 247 0.00 -1.51 9.26
CA ILE A 247 -1.40 -1.79 9.65
C ILE A 247 -1.81 -3.19 9.20
N ASP A 248 -1.53 -3.53 7.95
CA ASP A 248 -1.84 -4.83 7.36
C ASP A 248 -0.99 -5.95 7.95
N SER A 249 0.27 -5.67 8.29
CA SER A 249 1.12 -6.59 9.05
C SER A 249 0.57 -6.82 10.45
N SER A 250 0.14 -5.77 11.13
CA SER A 250 -0.53 -5.85 12.43
C SER A 250 -1.82 -6.65 12.35
N TYR A 251 -2.63 -6.44 11.31
CA TYR A 251 -3.87 -7.17 11.11
C TYR A 251 -3.64 -8.66 10.80
N SER A 252 -2.67 -8.95 9.94
CA SER A 252 -2.20 -10.32 9.68
C SER A 252 -1.71 -11.01 10.96
N TYR A 253 -0.96 -10.31 11.80
CA TYR A 253 -0.52 -10.83 13.09
C TYR A 253 -1.70 -11.15 14.00
N ILE A 254 -2.69 -10.26 14.12
CA ILE A 254 -3.89 -10.49 14.93
C ILE A 254 -4.64 -11.73 14.42
N LYS A 255 -4.84 -11.85 13.10
CA LYS A 255 -5.52 -13.01 12.50
C LYS A 255 -4.78 -14.32 12.72
N LEU A 256 -3.44 -14.29 12.64
CA LEU A 256 -2.61 -15.43 12.99
C LEU A 256 -2.81 -15.85 14.45
N MET A 257 -2.80 -14.90 15.38
CA MET A 257 -2.98 -15.19 16.81
C MET A 257 -4.41 -15.65 17.13
N GLU A 258 -5.43 -15.03 16.54
CA GLU A 258 -6.83 -15.47 16.63
C GLU A 258 -6.96 -16.93 16.18
N TRP A 259 -6.40 -17.27 15.02
CA TRP A 259 -6.43 -18.63 14.50
C TRP A 259 -5.69 -19.61 15.39
N LEU A 260 -4.45 -19.29 15.80
CA LEU A 260 -3.64 -20.15 16.69
C LEU A 260 -4.30 -20.39 18.05
N SER A 261 -5.11 -19.44 18.53
CA SER A 261 -5.89 -19.55 19.77
C SER A 261 -7.27 -20.21 19.59
N SER A 262 -7.66 -20.54 18.35
CA SER A 262 -8.97 -21.14 18.08
C SER A 262 -9.04 -22.58 18.56
N HIS A 263 -10.23 -23.01 18.97
CA HIS A 263 -10.48 -24.40 19.40
C HIS A 263 -10.16 -25.42 18.28
N ALA A 264 -10.26 -25.02 17.01
CA ALA A 264 -9.88 -25.85 15.88
C ALA A 264 -8.36 -26.01 15.78
N SER A 265 -7.60 -24.93 15.91
CA SER A 265 -6.12 -24.96 15.90
C SER A 265 -5.57 -25.73 17.09
N GLU A 266 -6.14 -25.56 18.29
CA GLU A 266 -5.75 -26.32 19.48
C GLU A 266 -5.95 -27.83 19.30
N LYS A 267 -7.05 -28.24 18.66
CA LYS A 267 -7.32 -29.65 18.33
C LYS A 267 -6.35 -30.21 17.30
N LEU A 268 -6.07 -29.44 16.24
CA LEU A 268 -5.10 -29.85 15.21
C LEU A 268 -3.70 -29.95 15.78
N ARG A 269 -3.31 -29.00 16.65
CA ARG A 269 -2.05 -29.02 17.38
C ARG A 269 -1.97 -30.21 18.34
N ALA A 270 -3.02 -30.49 19.11
CA ALA A 270 -3.06 -31.63 20.02
C ALA A 270 -2.87 -32.95 19.26
N LEU A 271 -3.56 -33.09 18.12
CA LEU A 271 -3.42 -34.25 17.23
C LEU A 271 -2.00 -34.37 16.66
N ALA A 272 -1.43 -33.27 16.18
CA ALA A 272 -0.07 -33.23 15.65
C ALA A 272 1.00 -33.61 16.69
N LEU A 273 0.79 -33.25 17.95
CA LEU A 273 1.69 -33.60 19.05
C LEU A 273 1.47 -35.03 19.56
N SER A 274 0.22 -35.51 19.60
CA SER A 274 -0.11 -36.83 20.13
C SER A 274 0.13 -37.96 19.14
N ASP A 275 -0.10 -37.70 17.85
CA ASP A 275 0.07 -38.67 16.77
C ASP A 275 0.57 -37.96 15.49
N PRO A 276 1.88 -37.63 15.42
CA PRO A 276 2.47 -36.96 14.28
C PRO A 276 2.33 -37.75 12.97
N GLY A 277 2.30 -39.09 13.05
CA GLY A 277 2.15 -39.96 11.89
C GLY A 277 0.74 -39.89 11.30
N LEU A 278 -0.28 -39.90 12.17
CA LEU A 278 -1.67 -39.70 11.77
C LEU A 278 -1.93 -38.29 11.25
N PHE A 279 -1.31 -37.27 11.86
CA PHE A 279 -1.41 -35.90 11.38
C PHE A 279 -0.80 -35.74 9.98
N ASP A 280 0.43 -36.23 9.75
CA ASP A 280 1.07 -36.23 8.42
C ASP A 280 0.26 -37.06 7.40
N ALA A 281 -0.35 -38.17 7.81
CA ALA A 281 -1.25 -38.95 6.96
C ALA A 281 -2.54 -38.19 6.60
N ILE A 282 -3.15 -37.46 7.52
CA ILE A 282 -4.33 -36.61 7.25
C ILE A 282 -3.98 -35.47 6.30
N LEU A 283 -2.81 -34.84 6.47
CA LEU A 283 -2.31 -33.82 5.56
C LEU A 283 -2.12 -34.39 4.15
N ARG A 284 -1.44 -35.53 4.03
CA ARG A 284 -1.16 -36.22 2.76
C ARG A 284 -2.43 -36.74 2.08
N ASP A 285 -3.34 -37.34 2.82
CA ASP A 285 -4.58 -37.91 2.27
C ASP A 285 -5.59 -36.81 1.90
N GLY A 286 -5.60 -35.70 2.65
CA GLY A 286 -6.34 -34.50 2.26
C GLY A 286 -5.81 -33.87 0.96
N MET A 287 -4.49 -33.93 0.74
CA MET A 287 -3.87 -33.54 -0.53
C MET A 287 -4.14 -34.54 -1.67
N ASN A 288 -4.12 -35.86 -1.40
CA ASN A 288 -4.30 -36.93 -2.40
C ASN A 288 -5.76 -37.18 -2.84
N PHE A 289 -6.76 -36.94 -1.98
CA PHE A 289 -8.20 -37.05 -2.30
C PHE A 289 -8.60 -36.19 -3.51
N LYS A 290 -7.84 -35.12 -3.73
CA LYS A 290 -8.13 -34.09 -4.72
C LYS A 290 -7.45 -34.28 -6.08
N ASP A 291 -6.54 -35.25 -6.17
CA ASP A 291 -5.92 -35.73 -7.42
C ASP A 291 -6.78 -36.80 -8.15
N GLY A 292 -8.04 -36.97 -7.74
CA GLY A 292 -9.01 -37.84 -8.41
C GLY A 292 -8.93 -39.33 -8.03
N ASN A 293 -8.30 -39.69 -6.90
CA ASN A 293 -8.28 -41.06 -6.39
C ASN A 293 -9.16 -41.25 -5.13
N PRO A 294 -10.45 -41.61 -5.28
CA PRO A 294 -11.39 -41.76 -4.17
C PRO A 294 -11.10 -42.96 -3.25
N TRP A 295 -10.16 -43.84 -3.60
CA TRP A 295 -9.88 -45.08 -2.86
C TRP A 295 -8.76 -44.96 -1.81
N GLY A 296 -7.96 -43.89 -1.83
CA GLY A 296 -6.94 -43.62 -0.81
C GLY A 296 -7.55 -43.30 0.57
N LEU A 297 -8.72 -42.66 0.57
CA LEU A 297 -9.42 -42.21 1.78
C LEU A 297 -9.95 -43.37 2.66
N LEU A 298 -10.29 -44.51 2.06
CA LEU A 298 -10.98 -45.60 2.78
C LEU A 298 -10.03 -46.45 3.65
N GLY A 299 -8.74 -46.52 3.31
CA GLY A 299 -7.75 -47.29 4.07
C GLY A 299 -7.39 -46.64 5.41
N THR A 300 -7.22 -45.31 5.42
CA THR A 300 -6.94 -44.50 6.62
C THR A 300 -8.18 -44.29 7.47
N PHE A 301 -9.38 -44.13 6.87
CA PHE A 301 -10.65 -44.09 7.61
C PHE A 301 -10.93 -45.37 8.42
N ALA A 302 -10.55 -46.54 7.89
CA ALA A 302 -10.77 -47.83 8.56
C ALA A 302 -9.81 -48.10 9.73
N GLN A 303 -8.58 -47.57 9.68
CA GLN A 303 -7.67 -47.57 10.83
C GLN A 303 -8.12 -46.59 11.91
N PHE A 304 -8.65 -45.43 11.50
CA PHE A 304 -9.24 -44.43 12.38
C PHE A 304 -10.43 -44.98 13.17
N TRP A 305 -11.21 -45.90 12.58
CA TRP A 305 -12.39 -46.44 13.24
C TRP A 305 -12.08 -47.46 14.35
N ASN A 306 -10.93 -48.13 14.28
CA ASN A 306 -10.59 -49.25 15.17
C ASN A 306 -9.74 -48.84 16.40
N SER A 307 -9.26 -47.59 16.47
CA SER A 307 -8.59 -47.03 17.66
C SER A 307 -9.56 -46.35 18.63
N TRP A 308 -10.87 -46.43 18.37
CA TRP A 308 -11.96 -45.58 18.89
C TRP A 308 -12.52 -45.93 20.28
N ASP A 309 -11.83 -46.73 21.10
CA ASP A 309 -12.41 -47.22 22.36
C ASP A 309 -11.93 -46.47 23.62
N ASN A 310 -11.48 -45.20 23.52
CA ASN A 310 -11.17 -44.37 24.70
C ASN A 310 -11.32 -42.84 24.46
N GLY A 311 -12.54 -42.33 24.66
CA GLY A 311 -12.84 -41.14 25.47
C GLY A 311 -12.40 -39.72 25.09
N ALA A 312 -11.47 -39.45 24.17
CA ALA A 312 -11.02 -38.06 23.94
C ALA A 312 -10.39 -37.79 22.56
N ALA A 313 -11.15 -37.88 21.46
CA ALA A 313 -10.76 -37.26 20.19
C ALA A 313 -11.95 -37.31 19.20
N LEU A 314 -12.59 -36.18 18.92
CA LEU A 314 -13.63 -36.07 17.89
C LEU A 314 -13.28 -34.89 16.95
N GLY A 315 -12.97 -35.20 15.69
CA GLY A 315 -13.13 -34.25 14.57
C GLY A 315 -11.94 -33.95 13.64
N GLY A 316 -10.74 -34.49 13.85
CA GLY A 316 -9.52 -33.98 13.18
C GLY A 316 -9.51 -34.00 11.64
N GLY A 317 -9.97 -35.09 11.00
CA GLY A 317 -9.84 -35.27 9.54
C GLY A 317 -10.77 -34.40 8.69
N PHE A 318 -12.02 -34.23 9.10
CA PHE A 318 -12.98 -33.35 8.39
C PHE A 318 -12.73 -31.86 8.68
N VAL A 319 -12.29 -31.52 9.90
CA VAL A 319 -11.95 -30.14 10.29
C VAL A 319 -10.75 -29.63 9.50
N PHE A 320 -9.76 -30.48 9.21
CA PHE A 320 -8.60 -30.06 8.43
C PHE A 320 -8.98 -29.64 7.00
N LEU A 321 -9.78 -30.45 6.29
CA LEU A 321 -10.18 -30.16 4.91
C LEU A 321 -11.13 -28.95 4.77
N ASP A 322 -12.04 -28.76 5.73
CA ASP A 322 -12.96 -27.61 5.77
C ASP A 322 -12.23 -26.31 6.10
N LYS A 323 -11.27 -26.36 7.04
CA LYS A 323 -10.57 -25.17 7.52
C LYS A 323 -9.38 -24.74 6.66
N PHE A 324 -8.79 -25.65 5.88
CA PHE A 324 -7.70 -25.37 4.93
C PHE A 324 -8.16 -25.17 3.48
N ALA A 325 -9.47 -25.04 3.24
CA ALA A 325 -9.98 -24.61 1.96
C ALA A 325 -9.51 -23.18 1.60
N THR A 326 -9.43 -22.87 0.30
CA THR A 326 -9.22 -21.50 -0.21
C THR A 326 -10.29 -20.58 0.35
N ASP A 327 -9.91 -19.35 0.66
CA ASP A 327 -10.77 -18.40 1.38
C ASP A 327 -11.11 -18.84 2.80
N GLY A 328 -10.32 -19.71 3.43
CA GLY A 328 -10.44 -20.11 4.83
C GLY A 328 -10.16 -18.98 5.82
N GLU A 329 -10.43 -19.21 7.11
CA GLU A 329 -10.25 -18.18 8.17
C GLU A 329 -8.82 -17.67 8.32
N TRP A 330 -7.84 -18.43 7.85
CA TRP A 330 -6.40 -18.11 7.87
C TRP A 330 -5.91 -17.39 6.60
N ASP A 331 -6.72 -17.33 5.54
CA ASP A 331 -6.30 -16.78 4.25
C ASP A 331 -6.35 -15.25 4.29
N MET A 332 -5.20 -14.60 4.50
CA MET A 332 -5.11 -13.14 4.57
C MET A 332 -5.51 -12.43 3.28
N LYS A 333 -5.41 -13.11 2.14
CA LYS A 333 -5.72 -12.50 0.85
C LYS A 333 -7.17 -11.99 0.82
N ARG A 334 -8.11 -12.72 1.43
CA ARG A 334 -9.54 -12.31 1.49
C ARG A 334 -9.79 -11.13 2.43
N TYR A 335 -8.97 -10.98 3.47
CA TYR A 335 -9.14 -9.92 4.46
C TYR A 335 -8.53 -8.64 3.92
N LEU A 336 -7.30 -8.71 3.41
CA LEU A 336 -6.60 -7.60 2.79
C LEU A 336 -7.32 -7.15 1.51
N ALA A 337 -7.81 -8.06 0.67
CA ALA A 337 -8.58 -7.69 -0.52
C ALA A 337 -9.92 -7.01 -0.19
N ARG A 338 -10.60 -7.45 0.88
CA ARG A 338 -11.83 -6.78 1.37
C ARG A 338 -11.54 -5.42 2.02
N GLU A 339 -10.43 -5.31 2.73
CA GLU A 339 -9.98 -4.09 3.39
C GLU A 339 -9.63 -3.00 2.38
N HIS A 340 -8.95 -3.40 1.29
CA HIS A 340 -8.44 -2.48 0.28
C HIS A 340 -9.27 -2.42 -1.00
N GLY A 341 -10.44 -3.10 -1.05
CA GLY A 341 -11.37 -3.03 -2.18
C GLY A 341 -10.93 -3.73 -3.47
N PHE A 342 -10.00 -4.69 -3.38
CA PHE A 342 -9.45 -5.41 -4.54
C PHE A 342 -10.25 -6.67 -4.93
N THR A 343 -10.46 -6.89 -6.22
CA THR A 343 -11.05 -8.13 -6.75
C THR A 343 -9.97 -9.14 -7.15
N SER A 344 -9.60 -10.03 -6.21
CA SER A 344 -8.78 -11.26 -6.32
C SER A 344 -7.39 -11.23 -7.01
N THR A 345 -7.00 -10.13 -7.66
CA THR A 345 -5.65 -9.86 -8.15
C THR A 345 -4.81 -9.26 -7.01
N TYR A 346 -3.57 -9.69 -6.86
CA TYR A 346 -2.66 -9.21 -5.80
C TYR A 346 -2.46 -7.69 -5.87
N PHE A 347 -2.00 -7.11 -4.76
CA PHE A 347 -1.63 -5.71 -4.64
C PHE A 347 -0.41 -5.59 -3.71
N TYR A 348 0.14 -4.39 -3.57
CA TYR A 348 1.42 -4.12 -2.92
C TYR A 348 1.20 -3.19 -1.75
N LEU A 349 1.72 -3.58 -0.59
CA LEU A 349 1.66 -2.82 0.64
C LEU A 349 2.99 -2.13 0.86
N HIS A 350 2.97 -0.84 1.15
CA HIS A 350 4.16 0.00 1.25
C HIS A 350 4.24 0.70 2.62
N ASP A 351 5.45 1.07 3.07
CA ASP A 351 5.67 1.93 4.25
C ASP A 351 6.48 3.20 3.95
N ASP A 352 6.54 4.09 4.93
CA ASP A 352 7.27 5.37 4.86
C ASP A 352 8.78 5.26 4.54
N ARG A 353 9.34 4.03 4.55
CA ARG A 353 10.76 3.76 4.26
C ARG A 353 11.02 3.17 2.88
N GLY A 354 9.99 3.02 2.05
CA GLY A 354 10.16 2.43 0.71
C GLY A 354 10.10 0.90 0.69
N ARG A 355 9.72 0.24 1.80
CA ARG A 355 9.63 -1.23 1.87
C ARG A 355 8.30 -1.69 1.31
N VAL A 356 8.31 -2.79 0.55
CA VAL A 356 7.13 -3.32 -0.15
C VAL A 356 6.94 -4.80 0.16
N VAL A 357 5.68 -5.20 0.38
CA VAL A 357 5.27 -6.60 0.49
C VAL A 357 4.01 -6.83 -0.36
N ARG A 358 3.98 -7.89 -1.17
CA ARG A 358 2.80 -8.26 -1.98
C ARG A 358 1.73 -8.90 -1.09
N SER A 359 0.45 -8.59 -1.32
CA SER A 359 -0.64 -8.93 -0.41
C SER A 359 -0.93 -10.43 -0.28
N ASP A 360 -0.62 -11.23 -1.31
CA ASP A 360 -0.73 -12.69 -1.30
C ASP A 360 0.34 -13.37 -0.43
N VAL A 361 1.46 -12.69 -0.16
CA VAL A 361 2.54 -13.19 0.73
C VAL A 361 2.03 -13.45 2.15
N TYR A 362 1.14 -12.60 2.66
CA TYR A 362 0.65 -12.70 4.04
C TYR A 362 -0.04 -14.04 4.32
N GLY A 363 -0.84 -14.52 3.37
CA GLY A 363 -1.50 -15.82 3.46
C GLY A 363 -0.48 -16.96 3.52
N ASN A 364 0.54 -16.93 2.65
CA ASN A 364 1.57 -17.97 2.58
C ASN A 364 2.50 -17.98 3.81
N VAL A 365 2.85 -16.80 4.33
CA VAL A 365 3.64 -16.68 5.58
C VAL A 365 2.86 -17.22 6.77
N MET A 366 1.57 -16.87 6.88
CA MET A 366 0.71 -17.39 7.95
C MET A 366 0.52 -18.90 7.83
N TYR A 367 0.21 -19.41 6.64
CA TYR A 367 0.11 -20.83 6.34
C TYR A 367 1.33 -21.61 6.83
N ALA A 368 2.52 -21.15 6.45
CA ALA A 368 3.77 -21.76 6.84
C ALA A 368 4.03 -21.68 8.36
N PHE A 369 3.77 -20.54 8.99
CA PHE A 369 3.97 -20.38 10.43
C PHE A 369 3.09 -21.35 11.24
N MET A 370 1.83 -21.52 10.85
CA MET A 370 0.90 -22.46 11.49
C MET A 370 1.35 -23.91 11.34
N LEU A 371 1.74 -24.31 10.13
CA LEU A 371 2.25 -25.65 9.86
C LEU A 371 3.53 -25.94 10.64
N ALA A 372 4.44 -24.96 10.72
CA ALA A 372 5.64 -25.05 11.54
C ALA A 372 5.30 -25.20 13.03
N HIS A 373 4.31 -24.44 13.53
CA HIS A 373 3.80 -24.53 14.89
C HIS A 373 3.21 -25.92 15.23
N TRP A 374 2.68 -26.63 14.23
CA TRP A 374 2.17 -27.99 14.38
C TRP A 374 3.19 -29.08 14.04
N GLY A 375 4.45 -28.72 13.78
CA GLY A 375 5.51 -29.69 13.53
C GLY A 375 5.50 -30.32 12.13
N VAL A 376 4.79 -29.72 11.17
CA VAL A 376 4.80 -30.14 9.76
C VAL A 376 6.10 -29.71 9.09
N SER A 377 6.66 -30.55 8.22
CA SER A 377 7.90 -30.20 7.52
C SER A 377 7.66 -29.16 6.42
N VAL A 378 8.69 -28.34 6.15
CA VAL A 378 8.64 -27.29 5.12
C VAL A 378 8.42 -27.90 3.73
N GLU A 379 8.91 -29.12 3.47
CA GLU A 379 8.69 -29.82 2.20
C GLU A 379 7.22 -30.18 1.99
N THR A 380 6.51 -30.55 3.06
CA THR A 380 5.06 -30.83 3.01
C THR A 380 4.27 -29.53 2.79
N ALA A 381 4.66 -28.43 3.45
CA ALA A 381 4.05 -27.12 3.26
C ALA A 381 4.23 -26.58 1.82
N LEU A 382 5.44 -26.69 1.27
CA LEU A 382 5.75 -26.26 -0.11
C LEU A 382 4.96 -27.07 -1.15
N ARG A 383 4.72 -28.37 -0.90
CA ARG A 383 3.86 -29.18 -1.78
C ARG A 383 2.40 -28.74 -1.74
N GLY A 384 1.91 -28.34 -0.57
CA GLY A 384 0.56 -27.80 -0.39
C GLY A 384 0.36 -26.45 -1.10
N ALA A 385 1.36 -25.57 -1.02
CA ALA A 385 1.34 -24.24 -1.63
C ALA A 385 1.45 -24.24 -3.18
N ASN A 386 1.98 -25.31 -3.79
CA ASN A 386 2.31 -25.36 -5.22
C ASN A 386 1.45 -26.36 -6.06
N SER A 387 0.32 -26.86 -5.54
CA SER A 387 -0.46 -27.91 -6.22
C SER A 387 -1.24 -27.37 -7.44
N LYS A 388 -0.94 -27.89 -8.64
CA LYS A 388 -1.28 -27.28 -9.95
C LYS A 388 -2.65 -27.62 -10.56
N ASN A 389 -3.51 -28.45 -9.96
CA ASN A 389 -4.79 -28.80 -10.60
C ASN A 389 -6.00 -28.79 -9.65
N THR A 390 -6.97 -27.93 -10.03
CA THR A 390 -8.40 -27.97 -9.67
C THR A 390 -8.74 -27.76 -8.19
N GLY A 391 -8.95 -26.50 -7.76
CA GLY A 391 -9.94 -26.16 -6.73
C GLY A 391 -9.57 -26.26 -5.24
N VAL A 392 -8.34 -25.90 -4.87
CA VAL A 392 -7.99 -25.21 -3.60
C VAL A 392 -6.77 -24.39 -4.02
N ASN A 393 -6.96 -23.15 -4.47
CA ASN A 393 -5.88 -22.25 -4.85
C ASN A 393 -5.22 -21.69 -3.58
N ALA A 394 -4.18 -22.36 -3.09
CA ALA A 394 -2.99 -21.65 -2.63
C ALA A 394 -1.99 -21.71 -3.80
N GLY A 395 -1.48 -20.54 -4.22
CA GLY A 395 -0.53 -20.37 -5.32
C GLY A 395 -1.06 -20.70 -6.71
N ILE A 396 -1.45 -19.67 -7.47
CA ILE A 396 -1.62 -19.82 -8.92
C ILE A 396 -0.23 -19.73 -9.53
N THR A 397 0.23 -20.84 -10.14
CA THR A 397 1.52 -21.02 -10.83
C THR A 397 2.74 -21.21 -9.93
N ASP A 398 3.76 -21.87 -10.49
CA ASP A 398 5.09 -22.13 -9.90
C ASP A 398 5.79 -20.76 -9.68
N ASP A 399 5.35 -19.99 -8.68
CA ASP A 399 5.84 -18.64 -8.40
C ASP A 399 6.90 -18.72 -7.30
N ASP A 400 8.12 -18.26 -7.63
CA ASP A 400 9.25 -18.16 -6.69
C ASP A 400 8.85 -17.40 -5.42
N LEU A 401 7.93 -16.44 -5.52
CA LEU A 401 7.50 -15.65 -4.37
C LEU A 401 6.75 -16.46 -3.31
N ASP A 402 5.84 -17.36 -3.71
CA ASP A 402 5.07 -18.19 -2.78
C ASP A 402 5.99 -19.14 -2.02
N ASP A 403 6.96 -19.70 -2.74
CA ASP A 403 8.01 -20.56 -2.21
C ASP A 403 8.88 -19.84 -1.16
N ARG A 404 9.26 -18.59 -1.44
CA ARG A 404 10.00 -17.75 -0.51
C ARG A 404 9.16 -17.35 0.70
N ALA A 405 7.89 -17.01 0.50
CA ALA A 405 6.96 -16.66 1.58
C ALA A 405 6.76 -17.84 2.55
N VAL A 406 6.58 -19.06 2.02
CA VAL A 406 6.48 -20.27 2.84
C VAL A 406 7.77 -20.51 3.64
N LYS A 407 8.94 -20.44 2.99
CA LYS A 407 10.24 -20.61 3.68
C LYS A 407 10.41 -19.56 4.79
N PHE A 408 10.06 -18.32 4.52
CA PHE A 408 10.12 -17.22 5.49
C PHE A 408 9.23 -17.45 6.72
N GLY A 409 8.00 -17.97 6.55
CA GLY A 409 7.13 -18.32 7.69
C GLY A 409 7.75 -19.38 8.63
N TYR A 410 8.47 -20.35 8.08
CA TYR A 410 9.24 -21.32 8.87
C TYR A 410 10.44 -20.69 9.59
N GLU A 411 11.11 -19.73 8.95
CA GLU A 411 12.22 -18.98 9.57
C GLU A 411 11.73 -18.14 10.76
N LEU A 412 10.58 -17.47 10.62
CA LEU A 412 9.93 -16.75 11.72
C LEU A 412 9.66 -17.67 12.92
N TYR A 413 9.05 -18.83 12.69
CA TYR A 413 8.77 -19.79 13.78
C TYR A 413 10.06 -20.26 14.47
N LYS A 414 11.12 -20.57 13.72
CA LYS A 414 12.42 -20.97 14.27
C LYS A 414 13.08 -19.85 15.07
N LYS A 415 12.95 -18.60 14.61
CA LYS A 415 13.53 -17.41 15.24
C LYS A 415 12.79 -17.04 16.54
N TYR A 416 11.48 -17.28 16.59
CA TYR A 416 10.62 -16.94 17.73
C TYR A 416 9.86 -18.16 18.30
N PRO A 417 10.56 -19.17 18.85
CA PRO A 417 9.95 -20.43 19.29
C PRO A 417 8.99 -20.28 20.48
N ASN A 418 9.07 -19.18 21.22
CA ASN A 418 8.21 -18.86 22.37
C ASN A 418 7.11 -17.84 22.03
N GLY A 419 6.87 -17.61 20.74
CA GLY A 419 6.00 -16.55 20.25
C GLY A 419 6.78 -15.30 19.86
N MET A 420 6.24 -14.58 18.88
CA MET A 420 6.74 -13.30 18.39
C MET A 420 5.77 -12.20 18.81
N THR A 421 6.27 -11.00 19.02
CA THR A 421 5.42 -9.81 19.19
C THR A 421 4.96 -9.27 17.84
N GLU A 422 3.89 -8.50 17.83
CA GLU A 422 3.37 -7.81 16.64
C GLU A 422 4.43 -6.93 15.95
N ALA A 423 5.17 -6.14 16.73
CA ALA A 423 6.24 -5.29 16.21
C ALA A 423 7.37 -6.10 15.56
N GLN A 424 7.73 -7.24 16.16
CA GLN A 424 8.72 -8.16 15.56
C GLN A 424 8.20 -8.77 14.26
N TYR A 425 6.92 -9.17 14.21
CA TYR A 425 6.33 -9.73 12.99
C TYR A 425 6.35 -8.71 11.85
N PHE A 426 5.96 -7.47 12.10
CA PHE A 426 6.04 -6.36 11.13
C PHE A 426 7.47 -6.12 10.65
N ASP A 427 8.41 -5.91 11.58
CA ASP A 427 9.79 -5.58 11.22
C ASP A 427 10.43 -6.68 10.37
N GLU A 428 10.17 -7.95 10.68
CA GLU A 428 10.70 -9.06 9.88
C GLU A 428 10.06 -9.14 8.50
N LEU A 429 8.72 -9.02 8.40
CA LEU A 429 8.00 -9.04 7.13
C LEU A 429 8.43 -7.91 6.18
N ALA A 430 8.47 -6.68 6.70
CA ALA A 430 8.83 -5.52 5.91
C ALA A 430 10.27 -5.59 5.37
N ASN A 431 11.17 -6.31 6.05
CA ASN A 431 12.55 -6.52 5.61
C ASN A 431 12.77 -7.77 4.74
N ALA A 432 11.75 -8.63 4.58
CA ALA A 432 11.86 -9.91 3.89
C ALA A 432 11.95 -9.80 2.36
N LYS A 433 11.74 -8.62 1.78
CA LYS A 433 11.76 -8.34 0.33
C LYS A 433 10.82 -9.28 -0.47
N LEU A 434 9.62 -9.48 0.04
CA LEU A 434 8.60 -10.35 -0.56
C LEU A 434 7.66 -9.52 -1.46
N ALA A 435 8.21 -8.96 -2.54
CA ALA A 435 7.48 -8.10 -3.49
C ALA A 435 7.60 -8.55 -4.96
N GLU A 436 8.72 -9.19 -5.35
CA GLU A 436 8.99 -9.63 -6.73
C GLU A 436 9.22 -11.12 -6.86
#